data_AF-A0A174LDH7-F1
#
_entry.id   AF-A0A174LDH7-F1
#
_cell.length_a   1.000
_cell.length_b   1.000
_cell.length_c   1.000
_cell.angle_alpha   90.00
_cell.angle_beta   90.00
_cell.angle_gamma   90.00
#
_symmetry.space_group_name_H-M   'P 1'
#
loop_
_entity.id
_entity.type
_entity.pdbx_description
1 polymer ?
#
loop_
_entity_poly.entity_id
_entity_poly.type
_entity_poly.pdbx_seq_one_letter_code
_entity_poly.pdbx_strand_id
1 'polypeptide(L)'
;MKKIIILFCCLLSVFSLVACNKGSVSNDILIEVSKSTKFSKDEIENAIQNVKSNFSFPGATLTKIWYDEEKSNYLIDSYLENGRGLTNGVKEENVIILLSNFDVDGSGDNPVLNPNTTYSDYQWILIRDSKNNVWKIDDFGY
;
A
#
# COMPACT_ATOMS: atom_id res chain seq x y z
N MET A 1 -59.86 -12.56 -21.83
CA MET A 1 -59.84 -14.02 -21.55
C MET A 1 -58.65 -14.64 -22.25
N LYS A 2 -57.71 -15.22 -21.48
CA LYS A 2 -56.70 -16.26 -21.84
C LYS A 2 -55.65 -15.82 -22.90
N LYS A 3 -54.32 -15.92 -22.74
CA LYS A 3 -53.48 -16.83 -21.93
C LYS A 3 -52.12 -16.16 -21.62
N ILE A 4 -51.61 -16.40 -20.42
CA ILE A 4 -50.19 -16.24 -20.04
C ILE A 4 -49.39 -17.33 -20.74
N ILE A 5 -48.28 -16.98 -21.40
CA ILE A 5 -47.17 -17.90 -21.66
C ILE A 5 -45.89 -17.19 -21.22
N ILE A 6 -45.35 -17.72 -20.12
CA ILE A 6 -44.04 -17.44 -19.56
C ILE A 6 -42.97 -17.89 -20.56
N LEU A 7 -42.07 -17.01 -20.98
CA LEU A 7 -40.81 -17.41 -21.60
C LEU A 7 -39.66 -17.06 -20.65
N PHE A 8 -39.38 -18.03 -19.79
CA PHE A 8 -38.18 -18.13 -18.98
C PHE A 8 -37.08 -18.69 -19.90
N CYS A 9 -36.21 -17.83 -20.42
CA CYS A 9 -34.98 -18.26 -21.10
C CYS A 9 -33.79 -17.54 -20.47
N CYS A 10 -33.05 -18.31 -19.69
CA CYS A 10 -31.77 -18.03 -19.07
C CYS A 10 -30.80 -17.35 -20.03
N LEU A 11 -30.25 -16.21 -19.63
CA LEU A 11 -28.82 -15.95 -19.79
C LEU A 11 -28.29 -15.30 -18.50
N LEU A 12 -28.11 -16.18 -17.51
CA LEU A 12 -27.03 -16.08 -16.53
C LEU A 12 -25.71 -16.12 -17.31
N SER A 13 -25.10 -14.97 -17.58
CA SER A 13 -23.71 -14.82 -18.02
C SER A 13 -23.46 -13.32 -18.20
N VAL A 14 -22.59 -12.64 -17.49
CA VAL A 14 -21.54 -13.01 -16.53
C VAL A 14 -21.50 -11.78 -15.63
N PHE A 15 -21.89 -11.89 -14.36
CA PHE A 15 -21.24 -11.04 -13.37
C PHE A 15 -19.80 -11.49 -13.43
N SER A 16 -18.99 -10.81 -14.24
CA SER A 16 -17.55 -10.91 -14.12
C SER A 16 -17.32 -10.32 -12.75
N LEU A 17 -17.31 -11.22 -11.75
CA LEU A 17 -16.35 -11.16 -10.67
C LEU A 17 -15.00 -11.01 -11.40
N VAL A 18 -14.70 -9.80 -11.84
CA VAL A 18 -13.33 -9.34 -11.85
C VAL A 18 -13.02 -9.46 -10.37
N ALA A 19 -12.49 -10.62 -10.00
CA ALA A 19 -11.78 -10.76 -8.75
C ALA A 19 -10.77 -9.63 -8.87
N CYS A 20 -11.02 -8.53 -8.15
CA CYS A 20 -9.98 -7.58 -7.89
C CYS A 20 -8.94 -8.43 -7.17
N ASN A 21 -7.98 -8.95 -7.92
CA ASN A 21 -6.82 -9.65 -7.41
C ASN A 21 -6.06 -8.57 -6.65
N LYS A 22 -6.52 -8.24 -5.45
CA LYS A 22 -5.89 -7.28 -4.57
C LYS A 22 -4.62 -7.93 -4.05
N GLY A 23 -3.57 -7.15 -3.86
CA GLY A 23 -2.40 -7.62 -3.13
C GLY A 23 -2.78 -8.18 -1.77
N SER A 24 -2.05 -9.19 -1.35
CA SER A 24 -2.27 -9.84 -0.06
C SER A 24 -1.20 -9.43 0.94
N VAL A 25 -1.53 -9.56 2.23
CA VAL A 25 -0.58 -9.38 3.31
C VAL A 25 -0.32 -10.74 3.92
N SER A 26 0.96 -11.14 4.04
CA SER A 26 1.32 -12.42 4.64
C SER A 26 0.79 -12.51 6.07
N ASN A 27 0.27 -13.70 6.45
CA ASN A 27 -0.10 -13.99 7.83
C ASN A 27 1.11 -13.95 8.77
N ASP A 28 2.29 -14.30 8.24
CA ASP A 28 3.57 -14.32 8.95
C ASP A 28 4.42 -13.09 8.60
N ILE A 29 3.78 -11.96 8.27
CA ILE A 29 4.49 -10.72 7.93
C ILE A 29 5.47 -10.32 9.02
N LEU A 30 6.72 -10.08 8.63
CA LEU A 30 7.74 -9.56 9.53
C LEU A 30 7.57 -8.05 9.69
N ILE A 31 7.37 -7.61 10.93
CA ILE A 31 7.29 -6.19 11.30
C ILE A 31 8.50 -5.83 12.16
N GLU A 32 9.30 -4.89 11.69
CA GLU A 32 10.44 -4.35 12.44
C GLU A 32 10.24 -2.84 12.66
N VAL A 33 10.46 -2.37 13.88
CA VAL A 33 10.38 -0.95 14.20
C VAL A 33 11.62 -0.57 14.98
N SER A 34 12.46 0.28 14.39
CA SER A 34 13.61 0.83 15.11
C SER A 34 13.15 1.71 16.26
N LYS A 35 14.03 1.93 17.25
CA LYS A 35 13.78 2.97 18.25
C LYS A 35 13.59 4.30 17.51
N SER A 36 12.55 5.05 17.88
CA SER A 36 12.24 6.35 17.28
C SER A 36 12.28 7.44 18.33
N THR A 37 12.81 8.59 17.93
CA THR A 37 12.74 9.86 18.66
C THR A 37 11.74 10.83 18.01
N LYS A 38 11.44 10.65 16.72
CA LYS A 38 10.55 11.50 15.92
C LYS A 38 9.08 11.13 16.05
N PHE A 39 8.76 9.83 16.09
CA PHE A 39 7.40 9.32 16.16
C PHE A 39 7.19 8.43 17.39
N SER A 40 6.01 8.53 17.98
CA SER A 40 5.57 7.55 18.96
C SER A 40 5.35 6.18 18.32
N LYS A 41 5.37 5.14 19.15
CA LYS A 41 5.06 3.77 18.71
C LYS A 41 3.71 3.70 17.99
N ASP A 42 2.67 4.34 18.56
CA ASP A 42 1.33 4.35 17.98
C ASP A 42 1.28 5.04 16.62
N GLU A 43 2.05 6.12 16.41
CA GLU A 43 2.14 6.79 15.10
C GLU A 43 2.73 5.87 14.03
N ILE A 44 3.79 5.13 14.37
CA ILE A 44 4.43 4.17 13.46
C ILE A 44 3.51 2.98 13.18
N GLU A 45 2.88 2.43 14.22
CA GLU A 45 1.93 1.32 14.06
C GLU A 45 0.75 1.71 13.18
N ASN A 46 0.21 2.92 13.36
CA ASN A 46 -0.88 3.43 12.51
C ASN A 46 -0.44 3.63 11.06
N ALA A 47 0.80 4.07 10.81
CA ALA A 47 1.34 4.17 9.46
C ALA A 47 1.46 2.77 8.81
N ILE A 48 1.98 1.79 9.55
CA ILE A 48 2.08 0.40 9.10
C ILE A 48 0.70 -0.18 8.78
N GLN A 49 -0.31 0.03 9.64
CA GLN A 49 -1.67 -0.42 9.35
C GLN A 49 -2.26 0.26 8.11
N ASN A 50 -1.94 1.53 7.86
CA ASN A 50 -2.37 2.24 6.67
C ASN A 50 -1.80 1.58 5.40
N VAL A 51 -0.50 1.25 5.38
CA VAL A 51 0.11 0.50 4.27
C VAL A 51 -0.51 -0.87 4.10
N LYS A 52 -0.63 -1.67 5.17
CA LYS A 52 -1.23 -3.02 5.09
C LYS A 52 -2.65 -3.00 4.52
N SER A 53 -3.45 -2.01 4.90
CA SER A 53 -4.85 -1.88 4.44
C SER A 53 -4.95 -1.47 2.97
N ASN A 54 -3.99 -0.69 2.49
CA ASN A 54 -3.94 -0.16 1.13
C ASN A 54 -3.01 -0.96 0.19
N PHE A 55 -2.30 -1.97 0.69
CA PHE A 55 -1.50 -2.86 -0.14
C PHE A 55 -2.41 -3.58 -1.13
N SER A 56 -2.33 -3.18 -2.40
CA SER A 56 -3.30 -3.53 -3.42
C SER A 56 -2.62 -3.83 -4.75
N PHE A 57 -1.49 -4.54 -4.69
CA PHE A 57 -0.74 -4.99 -5.86
C PHE A 57 -1.17 -6.41 -6.27
N PRO A 58 -1.88 -6.60 -7.39
CA PRO A 58 -2.30 -7.92 -7.84
C PRO A 58 -1.15 -8.92 -7.93
N GLY A 59 -1.40 -10.17 -7.57
CA GLY A 59 -0.39 -11.24 -7.56
C GLY A 59 0.77 -11.00 -6.59
N ALA A 60 0.73 -9.96 -5.76
CA ALA A 60 1.79 -9.64 -4.81
C ALA A 60 1.40 -9.97 -3.36
N THR A 61 2.40 -10.36 -2.57
CA THR A 61 2.25 -10.67 -1.15
C THR A 61 3.26 -9.87 -0.33
N LEU A 62 2.76 -9.00 0.55
CA LEU A 62 3.59 -8.24 1.49
C LEU A 62 4.18 -9.17 2.55
N THR A 63 5.51 -9.28 2.61
CA THR A 63 6.23 -10.23 3.48
C THR A 63 6.99 -9.53 4.61
N LYS A 64 7.43 -8.30 4.41
CA LYS A 64 8.08 -7.47 5.43
C LYS A 64 7.63 -6.03 5.33
N ILE A 65 7.43 -5.37 6.47
CA ILE A 65 7.29 -3.92 6.55
C ILE A 65 8.03 -3.40 7.77
N TRP A 66 8.75 -2.30 7.63
CA TRP A 66 9.50 -1.75 8.74
C TRP A 66 9.63 -0.25 8.71
N TYR A 67 9.90 0.29 9.90
CA TYR A 67 10.33 1.66 10.09
C TYR A 67 11.76 1.69 10.59
N ASP A 68 12.59 2.45 9.88
CA ASP A 68 13.96 2.78 10.25
C ASP A 68 14.07 4.31 10.23
N GLU A 69 14.31 4.93 11.39
CA GLU A 69 14.29 6.39 11.53
C GLU A 69 15.36 7.08 10.68
N GLU A 70 16.57 6.52 10.60
CA GLU A 70 17.67 7.10 9.84
C GLU A 70 17.39 7.05 8.34
N LYS A 71 17.00 5.87 7.82
CA LYS A 71 16.62 5.71 6.42
C LYS A 71 15.40 6.55 6.06
N SER A 72 14.38 6.59 6.94
CA SER A 72 13.19 7.41 6.70
C SER A 72 13.56 8.88 6.59
N ASN A 73 14.41 9.41 7.47
CA ASN A 73 14.81 10.82 7.40
C ASN A 73 15.59 11.12 6.11
N TYR A 74 16.55 10.25 5.74
CA TYR A 74 17.28 10.39 4.48
C TYR A 74 16.36 10.42 3.26
N LEU A 75 15.35 9.56 3.20
CA LEU A 75 14.40 9.50 2.10
C LEU A 75 13.42 10.70 2.11
N ILE A 76 13.10 11.23 3.29
CA ILE A 76 12.23 12.42 3.43
C ILE A 76 12.88 13.63 2.77
N ASP A 77 14.19 13.83 2.94
CA ASP A 77 14.91 14.95 2.29
C ASP A 77 14.71 14.90 0.78
N SER A 78 14.93 13.73 0.15
CA SER A 78 14.70 13.54 -1.29
C SER A 78 13.25 13.79 -1.69
N TYR A 79 12.28 13.32 -0.91
CA TYR A 79 10.86 13.52 -1.18
C TYR A 79 10.44 14.99 -1.09
N LEU A 80 10.96 15.74 -0.11
CA LEU A 80 10.66 17.16 0.07
C LEU A 80 11.34 18.04 -0.99
N GLU A 81 12.52 17.65 -1.47
CA GLU A 81 13.27 18.42 -2.47
C GLU A 81 12.90 18.08 -3.91
N ASN A 82 12.63 16.81 -4.21
CA ASN A 82 12.49 16.31 -5.59
C ASN A 82 11.16 15.58 -5.84
N GLY A 83 10.46 15.18 -4.78
CA GLY A 83 9.18 14.49 -4.86
C GLY A 83 7.98 15.42 -4.78
N ARG A 84 6.81 14.83 -4.51
CA ARG A 84 5.56 15.60 -4.33
C ARG A 84 5.60 16.54 -3.12
N GLY A 85 6.47 16.25 -2.14
CA GLY A 85 6.70 17.10 -0.96
C GLY A 85 7.11 18.52 -1.31
N LEU A 86 7.79 18.72 -2.44
CA LEU A 86 8.19 20.03 -2.95
C LEU A 86 7.01 20.98 -3.20
N THR A 87 5.83 20.43 -3.53
CA THR A 87 4.68 21.22 -4.01
C THR A 87 3.42 21.06 -3.16
N ASN A 88 3.32 20.01 -2.34
CA ASN A 88 2.13 19.76 -1.53
C ASN A 88 2.09 20.52 -0.19
N GLY A 89 3.18 21.22 0.17
CA GLY A 89 3.26 22.05 1.38
C GLY A 89 3.30 21.25 2.68
N VAL A 90 3.55 19.94 2.62
CA VAL A 90 3.73 19.11 3.82
C VAL A 90 4.98 19.53 4.57
N LYS A 91 4.94 19.40 5.89
CA LYS A 91 6.10 19.62 6.75
C LYS A 91 6.79 18.30 7.06
N GLU A 92 8.10 18.33 7.24
CA GLU A 92 8.92 17.16 7.51
C GLU A 92 8.44 16.32 8.71
N GLU A 93 7.95 16.96 9.79
CA GLU A 93 7.41 16.26 10.97
C GLU A 93 6.10 15.50 10.71
N ASN A 94 5.49 15.75 9.53
CA ASN A 94 4.27 15.12 9.06
C ASN A 94 4.49 14.21 7.86
N VAL A 95 5.73 13.80 7.61
CA VAL A 95 6.08 12.77 6.63
C VAL A 95 6.73 11.59 7.36
N ILE A 96 6.26 10.38 7.10
CA ILE A 96 6.90 9.13 7.52
C ILE A 96 7.09 8.24 6.29
N ILE A 97 8.28 7.68 6.12
CA ILE A 97 8.56 6.75 5.03
C ILE A 97 8.80 5.38 5.63
N LEU A 98 7.95 4.43 5.23
CA LEU A 98 8.09 3.02 5.58
C LEU A 98 8.74 2.27 4.42
N LEU A 99 9.44 1.19 4.76
CA LEU A 99 10.05 0.31 3.79
C LEU A 99 9.36 -1.05 3.85
N SER A 100 9.35 -1.76 2.72
CA SER A 100 8.73 -3.07 2.64
C SER A 100 9.43 -4.02 1.68
N ASN A 101 9.23 -5.31 1.93
CA ASN A 101 9.50 -6.34 0.95
C ASN A 101 8.19 -7.05 0.61
N PHE A 102 8.05 -7.41 -0.65
CA PHE A 102 6.94 -8.22 -1.13
C PHE A 102 7.35 -9.05 -2.34
N ASP A 103 6.69 -10.19 -2.50
CA ASP A 103 6.93 -11.10 -3.62
C ASP A 103 5.79 -10.99 -4.61
N VAL A 104 6.11 -10.96 -5.90
CA VAL A 104 5.16 -11.01 -7.01
C VAL A 104 5.20 -12.40 -7.60
N ASP A 105 4.04 -13.05 -7.68
CA ASP A 105 3.91 -14.39 -8.24
C ASP A 105 4.13 -14.42 -9.76
N GLY A 106 4.06 -15.63 -10.33
CA GLY A 106 4.26 -15.87 -11.75
C GLY A 106 3.01 -15.69 -12.63
N SER A 107 1.88 -15.24 -12.08
CA SER A 107 0.60 -15.15 -12.82
C SER A 107 0.64 -14.16 -13.98
N GLY A 108 1.42 -13.08 -13.82
CA GLY A 108 1.38 -11.93 -14.72
C GLY A 108 0.16 -11.03 -14.51
N ASP A 109 -0.59 -11.21 -13.42
CA ASP A 109 -1.79 -10.41 -13.11
C ASP A 109 -1.47 -8.96 -12.73
N ASN A 110 -0.23 -8.69 -12.29
CA ASN A 110 0.20 -7.34 -11.96
C ASN A 110 0.55 -6.56 -13.25
N PRO A 111 -0.08 -5.40 -13.52
CA PRO A 111 0.17 -4.65 -14.74
C PRO A 111 1.49 -3.88 -14.75
N VAL A 112 2.12 -3.67 -13.59
CA VAL A 112 3.28 -2.77 -13.45
C VAL A 112 4.49 -3.41 -12.77
N LEU A 113 4.28 -4.48 -12.00
CA LEU A 113 5.34 -5.19 -11.30
C LEU A 113 5.78 -6.42 -12.09
N ASN A 114 7.06 -6.74 -12.03
CA ASN A 114 7.63 -7.88 -12.72
C ASN A 114 7.19 -9.19 -12.03
N PRO A 115 6.71 -10.18 -12.79
CA PRO A 115 6.37 -11.49 -12.22
C PRO A 115 7.62 -12.21 -11.69
N ASN A 116 7.42 -13.14 -10.76
CA ASN A 116 8.49 -13.93 -10.12
C ASN A 116 9.63 -13.08 -9.55
N THR A 117 9.30 -11.93 -8.97
CA THR A 117 10.28 -10.95 -8.48
C THR A 117 10.00 -10.61 -7.02
N THR A 118 11.05 -10.55 -6.21
CA THR A 118 11.01 -9.96 -4.87
C THR A 118 11.41 -8.49 -4.97
N TYR A 119 10.51 -7.61 -4.56
CA TYR A 119 10.80 -6.19 -4.37
C TYR A 119 11.30 -6.01 -2.94
N SER A 120 12.48 -5.42 -2.77
CA SER A 120 13.10 -5.17 -1.47
C SER A 120 13.28 -3.68 -1.23
N ASP A 121 13.20 -3.23 0.02
CA ASP A 121 13.34 -1.81 0.40
C ASP A 121 12.36 -0.89 -0.36
N TYR A 122 11.18 -1.40 -0.73
CA TYR A 122 10.16 -0.62 -1.45
C TYR A 122 9.55 0.43 -0.54
N GLN A 123 9.52 1.69 -1.01
CA GLN A 123 9.21 2.84 -0.18
C GLN A 123 7.71 3.15 -0.20
N TRP A 124 7.17 3.49 0.96
CA TRP A 124 5.82 4.01 1.15
C TRP A 124 5.92 5.37 1.81
N ILE A 125 5.48 6.42 1.13
CA ILE A 125 5.53 7.79 1.62
C ILE A 125 4.17 8.14 2.18
N LEU A 126 4.08 8.30 3.50
CA LEU A 126 2.84 8.69 4.16
C LEU A 126 2.94 10.11 4.70
N ILE A 127 1.89 10.89 4.46
CA ILE A 127 1.75 12.25 4.95
C ILE A 127 0.52 12.42 5.84
N ARG A 128 0.51 13.46 6.65
CA ARG A 128 -0.66 13.91 7.41
C ARG A 128 -0.70 15.44 7.48
N ASP A 129 -1.88 16.00 7.74
CA ASP A 129 -2.05 17.46 7.78
C ASP A 129 -1.46 18.05 9.07
N SER A 130 -1.55 17.31 10.18
CA SER A 130 -0.97 17.65 11.49
C SER A 130 -0.79 16.41 12.36
N LYS A 131 -0.14 16.56 13.53
CA LYS A 131 0.16 15.48 14.47
C LYS A 131 -1.06 14.60 14.85
N ASN A 132 -2.25 15.20 14.91
CA ASN A 132 -3.47 14.49 15.33
C ASN A 132 -4.30 13.94 14.17
N ASN A 133 -3.87 14.14 12.92
CA ASN A 133 -4.54 13.62 11.74
C ASN A 133 -4.04 12.22 11.38
N VAL A 134 -4.90 11.45 10.70
CA VAL A 134 -4.55 10.13 10.18
C VAL A 134 -3.55 10.23 9.03
N TRP A 135 -2.71 9.21 8.91
CA TRP A 135 -1.81 9.03 7.77
C TRP A 135 -2.57 8.78 6.48
N LYS A 136 -2.03 9.32 5.38
CA LYS A 136 -2.46 9.08 4.00
C LYS A 136 -1.22 8.69 3.19
N ILE A 137 -1.30 7.65 2.37
CA ILE A 137 -0.23 7.36 1.40
C ILE A 137 -0.26 8.46 0.34
N ASP A 138 0.83 9.21 0.23
CA ASP A 138 1.01 10.21 -0.81
C ASP A 138 1.62 9.59 -2.05
N ASP A 139 2.63 8.72 -1.88
CA ASP A 139 3.35 8.07 -2.97
C ASP A 139 3.98 6.74 -2.53
N PHE A 140 4.46 5.94 -3.47
CA PHE A 140 5.18 4.69 -3.22
C PHE A 140 6.06 4.30 -4.42
N GLY A 141 7.22 3.69 -4.18
CA GLY A 141 8.14 3.34 -5.25
C GLY A 141 9.61 3.27 -4.84
N TYR A 142 10.50 3.51 -5.81
CA TYR A 142 11.95 3.65 -5.63
C TYR A 142 12.40 5.05 -5.97
#